data_AF-W2PZJ4-F1
#
_entry.id   AF-W2PZJ4-F1
#
_cell.length_a   1.000
_cell.length_b   1.000
_cell.length_c   1.000
_cell.angle_alpha   90.00
_cell.angle_beta   90.00
_cell.angle_gamma   90.00
#
_symmetry.space_group_name_H-M   'P 1'
#
loop_
_entity.id
_entity.type
_entity.pdbx_description
1 polymer ?
#
loop_
_entity_poly.entity_id
_entity_poly.type
_entity_poly.pdbx_seq_one_letter_code
_entity_poly.pdbx_strand_id
1 'polypeptide(L)'
;MATSQSLTGQMRAATREIHNVSDNLVNLKLVVALTDKQLYGRALMLFYYVYAQLESVILEHKDHEAFRGLYEIINVIARADGIAKDLRFYLGEDWSTKYQPTQAVQDYVKHLQDLEKKDPTLVLPYCYHMYMAMLAGGAMIKKLVKRNFAPPEGEGLNCFAFDVKSNKVTYAANTQIC
;
A
#
# COMPACT_ATOMS: atom_id res chain seq x y z
N MET A 1 28.40 8.03 21.72
CA MET A 1 26.94 8.15 21.83
C MET A 1 26.33 7.23 20.79
N ALA A 2 25.60 6.19 21.20
CA ALA A 2 24.90 5.32 20.25
C ALA A 2 23.78 6.15 19.61
N THR A 3 23.82 6.34 18.30
CA THR A 3 22.72 6.95 17.56
C THR A 3 21.51 6.02 17.70
N SER A 4 20.49 6.44 18.45
CA SER A 4 19.26 5.65 18.56
C SER A 4 18.65 5.53 17.16
N GLN A 5 18.48 4.30 16.69
CA GLN A 5 17.92 4.04 15.37
C GLN A 5 16.50 4.59 15.28
N SER A 6 16.14 5.25 14.17
CA SER A 6 14.76 5.70 13.92
C SER A 6 13.78 4.54 13.98
N LEU A 7 12.50 4.80 14.29
CA LEU A 7 11.45 3.79 14.27
C LEU A 7 11.39 3.04 12.93
N THR A 8 11.51 3.76 11.81
CA THR A 8 11.56 3.17 10.47
C THR A 8 12.78 2.26 10.27
N GLY A 9 13.94 2.64 10.82
CA GLY A 9 15.14 1.81 10.81
C GLY A 9 14.95 0.52 11.61
N GLN A 10 14.33 0.62 12.78
CA GLN A 10 14.01 -0.53 13.63
C GLN A 10 13.01 -1.48 12.94
N MET A 11 11.93 -0.95 12.35
CA MET A 11 10.96 -1.74 11.59
C MET A 11 11.63 -2.48 10.43
N ARG A 12 12.43 -1.79 9.60
CA ARG A 12 13.15 -2.40 8.48
C ARG A 12 14.15 -3.48 8.93
N ALA A 13 14.81 -3.28 10.06
CA ALA A 13 15.71 -4.27 10.63
C ALA A 13 14.94 -5.51 11.10
N ALA A 14 13.84 -5.30 11.84
CA ALA A 14 13.01 -6.37 12.39
C ALA A 14 12.31 -7.22 11.32
N THR A 15 11.97 -6.63 10.17
CA THR A 15 11.23 -7.33 9.10
C THR A 15 12.10 -7.80 7.93
N ARG A 16 13.44 -7.61 7.97
CA ARG A 16 14.34 -7.91 6.85
C ARG A 16 14.21 -9.35 6.32
N GLU A 17 14.27 -10.33 7.22
CA GLU A 17 14.25 -11.75 6.82
C GLU A 17 12.91 -12.14 6.21
N ILE A 18 11.80 -11.76 6.87
CA ILE A 18 10.46 -12.07 6.37
C ILE A 18 10.12 -11.27 5.09
N HIS A 19 10.67 -10.07 4.93
CA HIS A 19 10.55 -9.28 3.70
C HIS A 19 11.19 -10.01 2.52
N ASN A 20 12.39 -10.58 2.68
CA ASN A 20 13.05 -11.34 1.60
C ASN A 20 12.21 -12.56 1.16
N VAL A 21 11.62 -13.27 2.12
CA VAL A 21 10.70 -14.39 1.82
C VAL A 21 9.46 -13.88 1.08
N SER A 22 8.85 -12.80 1.56
CA SER A 22 7.68 -12.18 0.95
C SER A 22 7.96 -11.74 -0.50
N ASP A 23 9.07 -11.03 -0.74
CA ASP A 23 9.45 -10.55 -2.06
C ASP A 23 9.60 -11.68 -3.07
N ASN A 24 10.24 -12.79 -2.67
CA ASN A 24 10.39 -13.96 -3.54
C ASN A 24 9.03 -14.58 -3.91
N LEU A 25 8.13 -14.72 -2.92
CA LEU A 25 6.78 -15.23 -3.14
C LEU A 25 5.94 -14.29 -4.02
N VAL A 26 6.02 -12.98 -3.79
CA VAL A 26 5.32 -11.97 -4.60
C VAL A 26 5.84 -11.99 -6.03
N ASN A 27 7.15 -12.05 -6.25
CA ASN A 27 7.73 -12.12 -7.59
C ASN A 27 7.30 -13.37 -8.34
N LEU A 28 7.26 -14.54 -7.68
CA LEU A 28 6.76 -15.77 -8.30
C LEU A 28 5.26 -15.67 -8.65
N LYS A 29 4.44 -15.18 -7.72
CA LYS A 29 3.00 -14.97 -7.95
C LYS A 29 2.75 -13.94 -9.05
N LEU A 30 3.59 -12.92 -9.16
CA LEU A 30 3.50 -11.90 -10.20
C LEU A 30 3.74 -12.50 -11.60
N VAL A 31 4.67 -13.44 -11.75
CA VAL A 31 4.87 -14.15 -13.02
C VAL A 31 3.58 -14.85 -13.46
N VAL A 32 2.90 -15.54 -12.54
CA VAL A 32 1.61 -16.20 -12.82
C VAL A 32 0.52 -15.17 -13.10
N ALA A 33 0.42 -14.11 -12.29
CA ALA A 33 -0.59 -13.07 -12.46
C ALA A 33 -0.48 -12.35 -13.80
N LEU A 34 0.73 -12.20 -14.35
CA LEU A 34 0.97 -11.55 -15.64
C LEU A 34 0.62 -12.41 -16.86
N THR A 35 0.19 -13.66 -16.68
CA THR A 35 -0.24 -14.54 -17.79
C THR A 35 -1.65 -14.22 -18.30
N ASP A 36 -2.49 -13.61 -17.47
CA ASP A 36 -3.88 -13.30 -17.80
C ASP A 36 -4.35 -12.03 -17.09
N LYS A 37 -5.12 -11.20 -17.82
CA LYS A 37 -5.62 -9.91 -17.31
C LYS A 37 -6.56 -10.10 -16.11
N GLN A 38 -7.40 -11.14 -16.12
CA GLN A 38 -8.28 -11.40 -14.97
C GLN A 38 -7.51 -11.94 -13.78
N LEU A 39 -6.50 -12.80 -13.98
CA LEU A 39 -5.63 -13.25 -12.89
C LEU A 39 -4.89 -12.08 -12.23
N TYR A 40 -4.39 -11.13 -13.02
CA TYR A 40 -3.82 -9.90 -12.48
C TYR A 40 -4.84 -9.05 -11.72
N GLY A 41 -6.05 -8.86 -12.27
CA GLY A 41 -7.13 -8.16 -11.58
C GLY A 41 -7.48 -8.82 -10.23
N ARG A 42 -7.57 -10.15 -10.18
CA ARG A 42 -7.79 -10.89 -8.93
C ARG A 42 -6.63 -10.73 -7.94
N ALA A 43 -5.39 -10.65 -8.43
CA ALA A 43 -4.24 -10.37 -7.57
C ALA A 43 -4.30 -8.95 -6.99
N LEU A 44 -4.67 -7.94 -7.79
CA LEU A 44 -4.88 -6.56 -7.33
C LEU A 44 -5.97 -6.46 -6.25
N MET A 45 -7.02 -7.26 -6.36
CA MET A 45 -8.12 -7.27 -5.41
C MET A 45 -7.68 -7.66 -3.99
N LEU A 46 -6.66 -8.50 -3.86
CA LEU A 46 -6.08 -8.84 -2.56
C LEU A 46 -5.54 -7.58 -1.84
N PHE A 47 -4.98 -6.65 -2.60
CA PHE A 47 -4.46 -5.38 -2.08
C PHE A 47 -5.55 -4.34 -1.85
N TYR A 48 -6.59 -4.31 -2.68
CA TYR A 48 -7.69 -3.34 -2.56
C TYR A 48 -8.26 -3.28 -1.14
N TYR A 49 -8.68 -4.43 -0.60
CA TYR A 49 -9.32 -4.49 0.71
C TYR A 49 -8.37 -4.09 1.85
N VAL A 50 -7.07 -4.43 1.73
CA VAL A 50 -6.06 -4.04 2.71
C VAL A 50 -5.84 -2.53 2.67
N TYR A 51 -5.63 -1.95 1.49
CA TYR A 51 -5.47 -0.49 1.36
C TYR A 51 -6.70 0.28 1.80
N ALA A 52 -7.90 -0.19 1.44
CA ALA A 52 -9.15 0.44 1.87
C ALA A 52 -9.26 0.47 3.41
N GLN A 53 -8.93 -0.63 4.10
CA GLN A 53 -8.92 -0.66 5.56
C GLN A 53 -7.85 0.28 6.14
N LEU A 54 -6.62 0.26 5.64
CA LEU A 54 -5.55 1.13 6.14
C LEU A 54 -5.89 2.61 5.95
N GLU A 55 -6.43 2.98 4.80
CA GLU A 55 -6.84 4.35 4.48
C GLU A 55 -8.02 4.79 5.35
N SER A 56 -8.98 3.90 5.62
CA SER A 56 -10.06 4.16 6.57
C SER A 56 -9.52 4.47 7.97
N VAL A 57 -8.53 3.72 8.46
CA VAL A 57 -7.90 3.95 9.78
C VAL A 57 -7.20 5.32 9.80
N ILE A 58 -6.47 5.67 8.75
CA ILE A 58 -5.80 6.98 8.66
C ILE A 58 -6.82 8.14 8.71
N LEU A 59 -7.95 7.99 8.03
CA LEU A 59 -9.01 9.01 8.00
C LEU A 59 -9.76 9.12 9.33
N GLU A 60 -10.09 7.99 9.95
CA GLU A 60 -10.80 7.94 11.24
C GLU A 60 -9.95 8.57 12.36
N HIS A 61 -8.65 8.26 12.39
CA HIS A 61 -7.72 8.71 13.43
C HIS A 61 -6.91 9.94 13.02
N LYS A 62 -7.38 10.74 12.06
CA LYS A 62 -6.65 11.90 11.48
C LYS A 62 -6.12 12.92 12.51
N ASP A 63 -6.83 13.08 13.64
CA ASP A 63 -6.48 14.03 14.69
C ASP A 63 -5.51 13.44 15.73
N HIS A 64 -5.34 12.11 15.74
CA HIS A 64 -4.41 11.39 16.59
C HIS A 64 -2.96 11.73 16.18
N GLU A 65 -2.11 12.04 17.16
CA GLU A 65 -0.73 12.49 16.93
C GLU A 65 0.06 11.56 15.99
N ALA A 66 -0.05 10.26 16.23
CA ALA A 66 0.64 9.24 15.45
C ALA A 66 0.17 9.12 13.97
N PHE A 67 -1.02 9.61 13.63
CA PHE A 67 -1.61 9.51 12.29
C PHE A 67 -1.62 10.84 11.52
N ARG A 68 -1.53 11.97 12.21
CA ARG A 68 -1.61 13.31 11.60
C ARG A 68 -0.70 13.47 10.38
N GLY A 69 0.56 13.04 10.49
CA GLY A 69 1.51 13.12 9.37
C GLY A 69 1.14 12.26 8.16
N LEU A 70 0.52 11.08 8.36
CA LEU A 70 0.00 10.27 7.26
C LEU A 70 -1.25 10.91 6.64
N TYR A 71 -2.12 11.47 7.47
CA TYR A 71 -3.32 12.16 7.02
C TYR A 71 -2.99 13.39 6.16
N GLU A 72 -2.00 14.19 6.54
CA GLU A 72 -1.55 15.36 5.76
C GLU A 72 -1.13 15.02 4.32
N ILE A 73 -0.61 13.81 4.09
CA ILE A 73 -0.17 13.33 2.78
C ILE A 73 -1.14 12.32 2.13
N ILE A 74 -2.30 12.06 2.73
CA ILE A 74 -3.20 10.97 2.30
C ILE A 74 -3.62 11.12 0.84
N ASN A 75 -3.87 12.35 0.38
CA ASN A 75 -4.25 12.65 -1.01
C ASN A 75 -3.16 12.25 -2.03
N VAL A 76 -1.91 12.12 -1.59
CA VAL A 76 -0.78 11.71 -2.42
C VAL A 76 -0.58 10.20 -2.37
N ILE A 77 -0.73 9.60 -1.19
CA ILE A 77 -0.36 8.20 -0.96
C ILE A 77 -1.51 7.21 -1.12
N ALA A 78 -2.78 7.62 -0.96
CA ALA A 78 -3.95 6.73 -1.00
C ALA A 78 -4.07 5.96 -2.32
N ARG A 79 -4.21 4.64 -2.24
CA ARG A 79 -4.21 3.70 -3.36
C ARG A 79 -5.55 3.03 -3.60
N ALA A 80 -6.44 2.94 -2.62
CA ALA A 80 -7.65 2.12 -2.73
C ALA A 80 -8.51 2.49 -3.96
N ASP A 81 -8.74 3.78 -4.19
CA ASP A 81 -9.50 4.27 -5.36
C ASP A 81 -8.80 3.96 -6.70
N GLY A 82 -7.47 4.10 -6.74
CA GLY A 82 -6.67 3.74 -7.91
C GLY A 82 -6.78 2.25 -8.21
N ILE A 83 -6.68 1.40 -7.18
CA ILE A 83 -6.87 -0.04 -7.32
C ILE A 83 -8.30 -0.34 -7.79
N ALA A 84 -9.33 0.32 -7.24
CA ALA A 84 -10.72 0.11 -7.66
C ALA A 84 -10.96 0.46 -9.14
N LYS A 85 -10.33 1.52 -9.65
CA LYS A 85 -10.34 1.84 -11.09
C LYS A 85 -9.70 0.73 -11.93
N ASP A 86 -8.55 0.22 -11.49
CA ASP A 86 -7.87 -0.87 -12.19
C ASP A 86 -8.69 -2.18 -12.12
N LEU A 87 -9.38 -2.45 -11.02
CA LEU A 87 -10.28 -3.60 -10.90
C LEU A 87 -11.44 -3.54 -11.88
N ARG A 88 -12.08 -2.36 -12.06
CA ARG A 88 -13.11 -2.18 -13.09
C ARG A 88 -12.57 -2.48 -14.49
N PHE A 89 -11.36 -2.00 -14.78
CA PHE A 89 -10.70 -2.24 -16.05
C PHE A 89 -10.41 -3.74 -16.30
N TYR A 90 -9.86 -4.44 -15.31
CA TYR A 90 -9.42 -5.83 -15.49
C TYR A 90 -10.54 -6.88 -15.28
N LEU A 91 -11.53 -6.59 -14.46
CA LEU A 91 -12.55 -7.55 -14.01
C LEU A 91 -13.99 -7.16 -14.37
N GLY A 92 -14.23 -5.94 -14.87
CA GLY A 92 -15.55 -5.40 -15.18
C GLY A 92 -16.15 -4.54 -14.06
N GLU A 93 -17.19 -3.76 -14.38
CA GLU A 93 -17.88 -2.88 -13.41
C GLU A 93 -18.50 -3.64 -12.24
N ASP A 94 -18.90 -4.89 -12.45
CA ASP A 94 -19.54 -5.78 -11.48
C ASP A 94 -18.54 -6.52 -10.58
N TRP A 95 -17.24 -6.19 -10.65
CA TRP A 95 -16.17 -6.94 -9.97
C TRP A 95 -16.43 -7.15 -8.48
N SER A 96 -16.99 -6.15 -7.80
CA SER A 96 -17.24 -6.19 -6.34
C SER A 96 -18.37 -7.15 -5.95
N THR A 97 -19.28 -7.44 -6.87
CA THR A 97 -20.36 -8.43 -6.67
C THR A 97 -19.98 -9.82 -7.15
N LYS A 98 -19.17 -9.89 -8.20
CA LYS A 98 -18.77 -11.14 -8.86
C LYS A 98 -17.65 -11.88 -8.14
N TYR A 99 -16.78 -11.14 -7.48
CA TYR A 99 -15.62 -11.70 -6.80
C TYR A 99 -15.62 -11.34 -5.32
N GLN A 100 -15.29 -12.32 -4.50
CA GLN A 100 -15.18 -12.16 -3.05
C GLN A 100 -13.70 -12.19 -2.64
N PRO A 101 -13.29 -11.41 -1.61
CA PRO A 101 -11.97 -11.54 -1.04
C PRO A 101 -11.76 -12.97 -0.54
N THR A 102 -10.55 -13.50 -0.71
CA THR A 102 -10.20 -14.82 -0.15
C THR A 102 -10.26 -14.78 1.38
N GLN A 103 -10.41 -15.95 2.01
CA GLN A 103 -10.41 -16.03 3.48
C GLN A 103 -9.17 -15.36 4.09
N ALA A 104 -7.99 -15.55 3.49
CA ALA A 104 -6.75 -14.91 3.95
C ALA A 104 -6.81 -13.38 3.93
N VAL A 105 -7.47 -12.76 2.94
CA VAL A 105 -7.66 -11.30 2.90
C VAL A 105 -8.66 -10.86 3.96
N GLN A 106 -9.76 -11.61 4.14
CA GLN A 106 -10.74 -11.34 5.17
C GLN A 106 -10.12 -11.40 6.58
N ASP A 107 -9.31 -12.43 6.84
CA ASP A 107 -8.59 -12.61 8.09
C ASP A 107 -7.59 -11.48 8.33
N TYR A 108 -6.90 -11.02 7.29
CA TYR A 108 -5.98 -9.89 7.38
C TYR A 108 -6.73 -8.58 7.70
N VAL A 109 -7.81 -8.27 6.98
CA VAL A 109 -8.63 -7.08 7.26
C VAL A 109 -9.20 -7.14 8.67
N LYS A 110 -9.72 -8.29 9.09
CA LYS A 110 -10.19 -8.50 10.46
C LYS A 110 -9.10 -8.26 11.49
N HIS A 111 -7.89 -8.76 11.24
CA HIS A 111 -6.75 -8.52 12.12
C HIS A 111 -6.41 -7.03 12.24
N LEU A 112 -6.42 -6.28 11.14
CA LEU A 112 -6.23 -4.82 11.16
C LEU A 112 -7.31 -4.11 11.98
N GLN A 113 -8.57 -4.52 11.85
CA GLN A 113 -9.69 -3.97 12.63
C GLN A 113 -9.56 -4.29 14.13
N ASP A 114 -9.12 -5.51 14.47
CA ASP A 114 -8.92 -5.91 15.85
C ASP A 114 -7.73 -5.16 16.48
N LEU A 115 -6.67 -4.88 15.71
CA LEU A 115 -5.59 -3.99 16.12
C LEU A 115 -6.08 -2.56 16.34
N GLU A 116 -6.83 -2.00 15.38
CA GLU A 116 -7.38 -0.65 15.48
C GLU A 116 -8.21 -0.46 16.75
N LYS A 117 -9.10 -1.41 17.04
CA LYS A 117 -9.92 -1.39 18.27
C LYS A 117 -9.10 -1.47 19.54
N LYS A 118 -7.97 -2.17 19.51
CA LYS A 118 -7.09 -2.33 20.67
C LYS A 118 -6.26 -1.07 20.90
N ASP A 119 -5.60 -0.60 19.85
CA ASP A 119 -4.80 0.62 19.81
C ASP A 119 -4.52 0.94 18.33
N PRO A 120 -5.04 2.07 17.80
CA PRO A 120 -4.89 2.41 16.39
C PRO A 120 -3.42 2.53 15.97
N THR A 121 -2.50 2.90 16.87
CA THR A 121 -1.07 3.02 16.55
C THR A 121 -0.45 1.69 16.11
N LEU A 122 -1.04 0.54 16.48
CA LEU A 122 -0.60 -0.79 16.05
C LEU A 122 -0.82 -1.05 14.55
N VAL A 123 -1.61 -0.21 13.87
CA VAL A 123 -1.82 -0.27 12.41
C VAL A 123 -0.70 0.46 11.65
N LEU A 124 0.03 1.40 12.28
CA LEU A 124 1.08 2.19 11.61
C LEU A 124 2.20 1.35 10.96
N PRO A 125 2.69 0.25 11.56
CA PRO A 125 3.65 -0.61 10.89
C PRO A 125 3.12 -1.20 9.58
N TYR A 126 1.81 -1.47 9.49
CA TYR A 126 1.18 -1.99 8.28
C TYR A 126 1.09 -0.92 7.20
N CYS A 127 0.69 0.31 7.56
CA CYS A 127 0.77 1.46 6.66
C CYS A 127 2.19 1.63 6.11
N TYR A 128 3.20 1.63 7.00
CA TYR A 128 4.60 1.76 6.60
C TYR A 128 5.02 0.69 5.58
N HIS A 129 4.82 -0.60 5.88
CA HIS A 129 5.29 -1.66 4.99
C HIS A 129 4.52 -1.71 3.67
N MET A 130 3.22 -1.45 3.67
CA MET A 130 2.40 -1.46 2.45
C MET A 130 2.78 -0.30 1.50
N TYR A 131 2.82 0.94 2.01
CA TYR A 131 3.19 2.08 1.17
C TYR A 131 4.66 2.01 0.71
N MET A 132 5.58 1.55 1.57
CA MET A 132 6.98 1.38 1.16
C MET A 132 7.15 0.29 0.11
N ALA A 133 6.38 -0.81 0.17
CA ALA A 133 6.40 -1.84 -0.86
C ALA A 133 5.98 -1.27 -2.23
N MET A 134 4.95 -0.43 -2.27
CA MET A 134 4.52 0.23 -3.51
C MET A 134 5.56 1.24 -4.03
N LEU A 135 6.23 1.98 -3.16
CA LEU A 135 7.27 2.93 -3.58
C LEU A 135 8.55 2.24 -4.07
N ALA A 136 8.93 1.12 -3.45
CA ALA A 136 10.15 0.39 -3.80
C ALA A 136 9.96 -0.50 -5.04
N GLY A 137 8.91 -1.31 -5.07
CA GLY A 137 8.66 -2.30 -6.12
C GLY A 137 7.70 -1.84 -7.21
N GLY A 138 6.83 -0.88 -6.92
CA GLY A 138 5.70 -0.52 -7.80
C GLY A 138 6.13 -0.01 -9.17
N ALA A 139 7.24 0.71 -9.28
CA ALA A 139 7.76 1.16 -10.58
C ALA A 139 8.14 0.00 -11.51
N MET A 140 8.74 -1.06 -10.95
CA MET A 140 9.09 -2.26 -11.69
C MET A 140 7.84 -3.05 -12.11
N ILE A 141 6.89 -3.23 -11.18
CA ILE A 141 5.62 -3.90 -11.46
C ILE A 141 4.84 -3.14 -12.54
N LYS A 142 4.73 -1.80 -12.43
CA LYS A 142 4.10 -0.94 -13.45
C LYS A 142 4.69 -1.17 -14.84
N LYS A 143 6.02 -1.24 -14.95
CA LYS A 143 6.71 -1.52 -16.23
C LYS A 143 6.37 -2.91 -16.77
N LEU A 144 6.31 -3.93 -15.91
CA LEU A 144 5.94 -5.28 -16.32
C LEU A 144 4.50 -5.36 -16.79
N VAL A 145 3.56 -4.76 -16.07
CA VAL A 145 2.13 -4.73 -16.44
C VAL A 145 1.94 -4.00 -17.77
N LYS A 146 2.58 -2.83 -17.94
CA LYS A 146 2.54 -2.08 -19.20
C LYS A 146 3.07 -2.91 -20.37
N ARG A 147 4.15 -3.66 -20.17
CA ARG A 147 4.74 -4.52 -21.22
C ARG A 147 3.85 -5.71 -21.60
N ASN A 148 3.24 -6.38 -20.61
CA ASN A 148 2.48 -7.61 -20.86
C ASN A 148 1.04 -7.34 -21.33
N PHE A 149 0.39 -6.29 -20.83
CA PHE A 149 -1.03 -6.05 -21.08
C PHE A 149 -1.33 -4.83 -21.95
N ALA A 150 -0.35 -3.94 -22.14
CA ALA A 150 -0.46 -2.71 -22.92
C ALA A 150 -1.79 -1.96 -22.68
N PRO A 151 -2.14 -1.64 -21.42
CA PRO A 151 -3.38 -0.91 -21.15
C PRO A 151 -3.32 0.49 -21.78
N PRO A 152 -4.47 1.05 -22.18
CA PRO A 152 -4.56 2.43 -22.65
C PRO A 152 -4.00 3.44 -21.63
N GLU A 153 -3.67 4.63 -22.10
CA GLU A 153 -3.24 5.70 -21.21
C GLU A 153 -4.36 6.07 -20.22
N GLY A 154 -4.01 6.18 -18.94
CA GLY A 154 -4.98 6.45 -17.86
C GLY A 154 -5.72 5.22 -17.32
N GLU A 155 -5.54 4.03 -17.91
CA GLU A 155 -6.25 2.82 -17.51
C GLU A 155 -5.30 1.71 -17.02
N GLY A 156 -5.81 0.82 -16.16
CA GLY A 156 -5.12 -0.40 -15.70
C GLY A 156 -3.82 -0.22 -14.91
N LEU A 157 -3.40 1.01 -14.61
CA LEU A 157 -2.15 1.32 -13.88
C LEU A 157 -2.34 2.42 -12.83
N ASN A 158 -3.59 2.74 -12.45
CA ASN A 158 -3.94 3.81 -11.53
C ASN A 158 -3.40 3.56 -10.11
N CYS A 159 -3.27 2.30 -9.69
CA CYS A 159 -2.68 1.95 -8.40
C CYS A 159 -1.21 2.41 -8.26
N PHE A 160 -0.48 2.59 -9.37
CA PHE A 160 0.91 3.07 -9.37
C PHE A 160 1.05 4.59 -9.58
N ALA A 161 -0.06 5.33 -9.68
CA ALA A 161 -0.04 6.78 -9.84
C ALA A 161 0.05 7.46 -8.47
N PHE A 162 1.27 7.81 -8.05
CA PHE A 162 1.49 8.70 -6.92
C PHE A 162 1.53 10.14 -7.42
N ASP A 163 0.62 11.00 -6.93
CA ASP A 163 0.69 12.44 -7.19
C ASP A 163 1.66 13.10 -6.20
N VAL A 164 2.92 12.65 -6.21
CA VAL A 164 3.96 13.29 -5.39
C VAL A 164 4.36 14.58 -6.10
N LYS A 165 3.67 15.68 -5.79
CA LYS A 165 4.28 16.99 -6.00
C LYS A 165 5.56 16.99 -5.17
N SER A 166 6.71 17.06 -5.84
CA SER A 166 8.01 17.11 -5.16
C SER A 166 8.16 18.45 -4.43
N ASN A 167 7.48 18.60 -3.30
CA ASN A 167 7.85 19.63 -2.35
C ASN A 167 9.16 19.13 -1.73
N LYS A 168 10.27 19.74 -2.13
CA LYS A 168 11.50 19.68 -1.35
C LYS A 168 11.11 20.14 0.05
N VAL A 169 10.96 19.19 0.97
CA VAL A 169 10.81 19.50 2.39
C VAL A 169 12.18 20.02 2.82
N THR A 170 12.33 21.35 2.77
CA THR A 170 13.45 22.03 3.39
C THR A 170 13.24 21.88 4.89
N TYR A 171 13.95 20.95 5.52
CA TYR A 171 14.09 20.98 6.97
C TYR A 171 14.82 22.28 7.30
N ALA A 172 14.06 23.30 7.74
CA ALA A 172 14.64 24.44 8.41
C ALA A 172 15.21 23.91 9.73
N ALA A 173 16.52 23.69 9.75
CA ALA A 173 17.25 23.50 10.99
C ALA A 173 17.15 24.80 11.78
N ASN A 174 16.18 24.90 12.68
CA ASN A 174 16.18 25.87 13.77
C ASN A 174 15.15 25.48 14.84
N THR A 175 15.63 24.71 15.81
CA THR A 175 15.12 24.80 17.18
C THR A 175 16.33 24.66 18.09
N GLN A 176 16.94 25.80 18.41
CA GLN A 176 17.55 25.98 19.72
C GLN A 176 16.43 25.77 20.75
N ILE A 177 16.59 24.73 21.57
CA ILE A 177 15.80 24.54 22.78
C ILE A 177 16.81 24.71 23.92
N CYS A 178 16.64 25.80 24.67
CA CYS A 178 17.04 25.87 26.07
C CYS A 178 16.07 25.03 26.89
#